data_AF-A0A434L870-F1
#
_entry.id   AF-A0A434L870-F1
#
_cell.length_a   1.000
_cell.length_b   1.000
_cell.length_c   1.000
_cell.angle_alpha   90.00
_cell.angle_beta   90.00
_cell.angle_gamma   90.00
#
_symmetry.space_group_name_H-M   'P 1'
#
loop_
_entity.id
_entity.type
_entity.pdbx_description
1 polymer ?
#
loop_
_entity_poly.entity_id
_entity_poly.type
_entity_poly.pdbx_seq_one_letter_code
_entity_poly.pdbx_strand_id
1 'polypeptide(L)'
;AIDAVLDRIAVVAELGEALTDAVHIQENTPENLEVKREVFSLIDALAGPHAVIASSTSALLPSKFTDHLQGRHRCVVVHPINPPYLIPAAEVVPAPWTSPETVERTRAFLVAAGHAPLVMKHELDGFIMNRLQGALLEEAFRLVADGFASVED
;
A
#
# COMPACT_ATOMS: atom_id res chain seq x y z
N ALA A 1 23.63 2.76 -15.84
CA ALA A 1 22.99 1.85 -14.85
C ALA A 1 23.37 2.37 -13.46
N ILE A 2 22.44 2.43 -12.52
CA ILE A 2 22.41 3.37 -11.36
C ILE A 2 22.19 4.83 -11.78
N ASP A 3 23.15 5.48 -12.46
CA ASP A 3 23.03 6.92 -12.79
C ASP A 3 21.75 7.22 -13.60
N ALA A 4 21.47 6.41 -14.61
CA ALA A 4 20.23 6.51 -15.41
C ALA A 4 18.93 6.30 -14.62
N VAL A 5 18.98 5.71 -13.42
CA VAL A 5 17.82 5.60 -12.51
C VAL A 5 17.77 6.82 -11.60
N LEU A 6 18.91 7.27 -11.07
CA LEU A 6 19.01 8.47 -10.25
C LEU A 6 18.57 9.72 -11.02
N ASP A 7 18.87 9.81 -12.31
CA ASP A 7 18.42 10.90 -13.19
C ASP A 7 16.89 10.98 -13.34
N ARG A 8 16.16 9.94 -12.94
CA ARG A 8 14.68 9.90 -12.94
C ARG A 8 14.07 10.20 -11.58
N ILE A 9 14.89 10.45 -10.56
CA ILE A 9 14.45 10.73 -9.19
C ILE A 9 14.73 12.19 -8.90
N ALA A 10 13.66 12.95 -8.67
CA ALA A 10 13.74 14.33 -8.24
C ALA A 10 13.15 14.47 -6.82
N VAL A 11 13.76 15.36 -6.04
CA VAL A 11 13.20 15.79 -4.75
C VAL A 11 12.60 17.17 -4.98
N VAL A 12 11.33 17.31 -4.63
CA VAL A 12 10.59 18.57 -4.73
C VAL A 12 10.09 18.95 -3.34
N ALA A 13 10.04 20.25 -3.06
CA ALA A 13 9.63 20.76 -1.75
C ALA A 13 8.11 20.88 -1.62
N GLU A 14 7.42 21.12 -2.73
CA GLU A 14 5.99 21.39 -2.76
C GLU A 14 5.20 20.18 -3.28
N LEU A 15 4.15 19.79 -2.56
CA LEU A 15 3.32 18.64 -2.94
C LEU A 15 2.68 18.81 -4.32
N GLY A 16 2.20 20.01 -4.66
CA GLY A 16 1.58 20.27 -5.95
C GLY A 16 2.51 20.04 -7.14
N GLU A 17 3.81 20.32 -6.98
CA GLU A 17 4.82 20.03 -7.99
C GLU A 17 4.98 18.52 -8.19
N ALA A 18 5.06 17.75 -7.08
CA ALA A 18 5.16 16.29 -7.12
C ALA A 18 3.95 15.61 -7.79
N LEU A 19 2.78 16.24 -7.74
CA LEU A 19 1.53 15.69 -8.25
C LEU A 19 1.23 16.08 -9.71
N THR A 20 2.01 17.00 -10.28
CA THR A 20 1.82 17.42 -11.67
C THR A 20 2.05 16.24 -12.62
N ASP A 21 1.05 15.93 -13.45
CA ASP A 21 1.04 14.78 -14.38
C ASP A 21 1.25 13.39 -13.75
N ALA A 22 1.17 13.29 -12.41
CA ALA A 22 1.31 12.02 -11.71
C ALA A 22 0.19 11.05 -12.07
N VAL A 23 0.55 9.84 -12.52
CA VAL A 23 -0.40 8.78 -12.87
C VAL A 23 -0.64 7.78 -11.73
N HIS A 24 0.33 7.68 -10.82
CA HIS A 24 0.32 6.85 -9.62
C HIS A 24 1.05 7.60 -8.50
N ILE A 25 0.42 7.67 -7.34
CA ILE A 25 0.94 8.34 -6.14
C ILE A 25 1.01 7.30 -5.04
N GLN A 26 2.20 7.09 -4.46
CA GLN A 26 2.39 6.20 -3.32
C GLN A 26 2.63 7.04 -2.07
N GLU A 27 1.71 6.99 -1.12
CA GLU A 27 1.81 7.68 0.16
C GLU A 27 2.56 6.79 1.17
N ASN A 28 3.62 7.36 1.76
CA ASN A 28 4.55 6.71 2.69
C ASN A 28 4.77 7.50 4.00
N THR A 29 3.81 8.34 4.38
CA THR A 29 3.79 9.08 5.65
C THR A 29 3.56 8.13 6.84
N PRO A 30 3.78 8.59 8.08
CA PRO A 30 3.63 7.76 9.28
C PRO A 30 2.29 7.03 9.38
N GLU A 31 2.28 5.92 10.12
CA GLU A 31 1.10 5.09 10.34
C GLU A 31 0.14 5.74 11.36
N ASN A 32 -0.46 6.85 10.96
CA ASN A 32 -1.41 7.64 11.76
C ASN A 32 -2.63 8.00 10.91
N LEU A 33 -3.82 7.72 11.44
CA LEU A 33 -5.07 7.91 10.70
C LEU A 33 -5.31 9.37 10.31
N GLU A 34 -5.13 10.31 11.23
CA GLU A 34 -5.39 11.73 10.97
C GLU A 34 -4.40 12.29 9.94
N VAL A 35 -3.12 11.94 10.07
CA VAL A 35 -2.10 12.33 9.09
C VAL A 35 -2.47 11.83 7.70
N LYS A 36 -2.87 10.56 7.56
CA LYS A 36 -3.28 10.02 6.27
C LYS A 36 -4.53 10.71 5.72
N ARG A 37 -5.53 11.03 6.55
CA ARG A 37 -6.73 11.76 6.12
C ARG A 37 -6.39 13.15 5.59
N GLU A 38 -5.54 13.89 6.28
CA GLU A 38 -5.07 15.21 5.86
C GLU A 38 -4.30 15.14 4.53
N VAL A 39 -3.34 14.23 4.43
CA VAL A 39 -2.50 14.05 3.24
C VAL A 39 -3.35 13.61 2.03
N PHE A 40 -4.26 12.65 2.22
CA PHE A 40 -5.15 12.20 1.15
C PHE A 40 -6.11 13.30 0.71
N SER A 41 -6.59 14.17 1.61
CA SER A 41 -7.40 15.33 1.23
C SER A 41 -6.62 16.30 0.33
N LEU A 42 -5.36 16.57 0.66
CA LEU A 42 -4.49 17.43 -0.15
C LEU A 42 -4.21 16.80 -1.52
N ILE A 43 -3.90 15.49 -1.56
CA ILE A 43 -3.67 14.78 -2.81
C ILE A 43 -4.95 14.76 -3.66
N ASP A 44 -6.12 14.50 -3.08
CA ASP A 44 -7.40 14.47 -3.81
C ASP A 44 -7.71 15.83 -4.47
N ALA A 45 -7.40 16.93 -3.78
CA ALA A 45 -7.62 18.28 -4.29
C ALA A 45 -6.63 18.70 -5.40
N LEU A 46 -5.38 18.21 -5.34
CA LEU A 46 -4.30 18.67 -6.22
C LEU A 46 -4.01 17.72 -7.39
N ALA A 47 -4.18 16.41 -7.21
CA ALA A 47 -3.82 15.42 -8.22
C ALA A 47 -4.86 15.34 -9.35
N GLY A 48 -4.37 15.15 -10.57
CA GLY A 48 -5.22 14.99 -11.76
C GLY A 48 -6.27 13.88 -11.59
N PRO A 49 -7.49 14.02 -12.16
CA PRO A 49 -8.66 13.20 -11.83
C PRO A 49 -8.49 11.71 -12.13
N HIS A 50 -7.49 11.34 -12.93
CA HIS A 50 -7.19 9.96 -13.29
C HIS A 50 -5.98 9.38 -12.54
N ALA A 51 -5.31 10.12 -11.66
CA ALA A 51 -4.20 9.61 -10.87
C ALA A 51 -4.68 8.52 -9.89
N VAL A 52 -3.95 7.41 -9.76
CA VAL A 52 -4.18 6.46 -8.66
C VAL A 52 -3.56 7.04 -7.39
N ILE A 53 -4.31 7.00 -6.27
CA ILE A 53 -3.82 7.43 -4.95
C ILE A 53 -3.70 6.20 -4.05
N ALA A 54 -2.48 5.74 -3.82
CA ALA A 54 -2.17 4.54 -3.05
C ALA A 54 -1.55 4.88 -1.69
N SER A 55 -1.84 4.10 -0.65
CA SER A 55 -1.14 4.15 0.65
C SER A 55 -0.29 2.90 0.88
N SER A 56 0.89 3.05 1.51
CA SER A 56 1.73 1.95 1.98
C SER A 56 1.36 1.39 3.35
N THR A 57 0.25 1.83 3.96
CA THR A 57 -0.20 1.36 5.28
C THR A 57 -0.22 -0.17 5.40
N SER A 58 0.17 -0.67 6.57
CA SER A 58 0.23 -2.10 6.88
C SER A 58 -0.96 -2.59 7.70
N ALA A 59 -1.79 -1.68 8.22
CA ALA A 59 -2.91 -2.02 9.10
C ALA A 59 -4.17 -1.19 8.89
N LEU A 60 -4.06 0.07 8.44
CA LEU A 60 -5.23 0.93 8.29
C LEU A 60 -6.02 0.52 7.06
N LEU A 61 -7.31 0.22 7.26
CA LEU A 61 -8.21 -0.08 6.15
C LEU A 61 -8.40 1.16 5.28
N PRO A 62 -8.40 1.04 3.94
CA PRO A 62 -8.60 2.17 3.03
C PRO A 62 -9.89 2.92 3.35
N SER A 63 -10.96 2.22 3.74
CA SER A 63 -12.22 2.87 4.10
C SER A 63 -12.11 3.89 5.24
N LYS A 64 -11.13 3.76 6.13
CA LYS A 64 -10.97 4.63 7.31
C LYS A 64 -10.41 6.00 6.96
N PHE A 65 -9.66 6.13 5.88
CA PHE A 65 -9.01 7.40 5.51
C PHE A 65 -9.44 7.96 4.16
N THR A 66 -10.27 7.24 3.39
CA THR A 66 -10.73 7.73 2.07
C THR A 66 -12.23 8.02 1.99
N ASP A 67 -13.01 7.78 3.05
CA ASP A 67 -14.47 7.88 3.06
C ASP A 67 -15.04 9.25 2.66
N HIS A 68 -14.35 10.31 3.07
CA HIS A 68 -14.71 11.72 2.92
C HIS A 68 -14.26 12.34 1.60
N LEU A 69 -13.39 11.65 0.84
CA LEU A 69 -12.79 12.18 -0.39
C LEU A 69 -13.79 12.15 -1.54
N GLN A 70 -13.75 13.17 -2.41
CA GLN A 70 -14.58 13.20 -3.60
C GLN A 70 -14.06 12.22 -4.64
N GLY A 71 -12.73 12.15 -4.82
CA GLY A 71 -12.06 11.17 -5.66
C GLY A 71 -11.80 9.84 -4.96
N ARG A 72 -12.58 9.44 -3.95
CA ARG A 72 -12.35 8.18 -3.22
C ARG A 72 -12.31 6.93 -4.11
N HIS A 73 -12.95 6.95 -5.27
CA HIS A 73 -12.97 5.83 -6.22
C HIS A 73 -11.60 5.50 -6.83
N ARG A 74 -10.65 6.45 -6.81
CA ARG A 74 -9.26 6.29 -7.28
C ARG A 74 -8.27 5.99 -6.15
N CYS A 75 -8.75 5.77 -4.92
CA CYS A 75 -7.93 5.46 -3.77
C CYS A 75 -7.81 3.94 -3.52
N VAL A 76 -6.64 3.48 -3.10
CA VAL A 76 -6.34 2.05 -2.84
C VAL A 76 -5.23 1.92 -1.78
N VAL A 77 -5.09 0.77 -1.14
CA VAL A 77 -3.85 0.43 -0.41
C VAL A 77 -2.97 -0.44 -1.29
N VAL A 78 -1.68 -0.14 -1.29
CA VAL A 78 -0.62 -1.00 -1.83
C VAL A 78 0.35 -1.24 -0.68
N HIS A 79 0.20 -2.36 0.01
CA HIS A 79 1.03 -2.75 1.14
C HIS A 79 2.19 -3.63 0.64
N PRO A 80 3.41 -3.09 0.50
CA PRO A 80 4.56 -3.88 0.09
C PRO A 80 5.12 -4.69 1.26
N ILE A 81 5.67 -5.87 0.99
CA ILE A 81 6.35 -6.67 2.02
C ILE A 81 7.82 -6.23 2.14
N ASN A 82 8.26 -5.98 3.37
CA ASN A 82 9.62 -5.49 3.64
C ASN A 82 10.66 -6.63 3.58
N PRO A 83 11.83 -6.44 2.94
CA PRO A 83 12.22 -5.29 2.12
C PRO A 83 11.67 -5.38 0.68
N PRO A 84 11.02 -4.32 0.16
CA PRO A 84 10.23 -4.37 -1.07
C PRO A 84 11.05 -4.62 -2.34
N TYR A 85 12.34 -4.32 -2.30
CA TYR A 85 13.24 -4.58 -3.44
C TYR A 85 13.63 -6.07 -3.56
N LEU A 86 13.53 -6.85 -2.47
CA LEU A 86 13.83 -8.28 -2.47
C LEU A 86 12.57 -9.14 -2.47
N ILE A 87 11.52 -8.70 -1.76
CA ILE A 87 10.25 -9.41 -1.67
C ILE A 87 9.26 -8.77 -2.65
N PRO A 88 8.93 -9.41 -3.79
CA PRO A 88 8.11 -8.78 -4.82
C PRO A 88 6.63 -8.69 -4.44
N ALA A 89 6.18 -9.39 -3.41
CA ALA A 89 4.78 -9.40 -2.99
C ALA A 89 4.33 -8.02 -2.50
N ALA A 90 3.15 -7.60 -2.98
CA ALA A 90 2.48 -6.39 -2.50
C ALA A 90 0.96 -6.61 -2.49
N GLU A 91 0.29 -6.30 -1.40
CA GLU A 91 -1.17 -6.46 -1.29
C GLU A 91 -1.88 -5.22 -1.85
N VAL A 92 -2.76 -5.43 -2.83
CA VAL A 92 -3.62 -4.38 -3.41
C VAL A 92 -4.99 -4.49 -2.76
N VAL A 93 -5.31 -3.56 -1.87
CA VAL A 93 -6.52 -3.62 -1.02
C VAL A 93 -7.49 -2.50 -1.39
N PRO A 94 -8.64 -2.82 -2.01
CA PRO A 94 -9.65 -1.83 -2.33
C PRO A 94 -10.53 -1.49 -1.12
N ALA A 95 -10.97 -0.23 -1.03
CA ALA A 95 -12.14 0.13 -0.24
C ALA A 95 -13.44 -0.22 -0.99
N PRO A 96 -14.61 -0.22 -0.33
CA PRO A 96 -15.89 -0.53 -0.98
C PRO A 96 -16.25 0.34 -2.20
N TRP A 97 -15.67 1.54 -2.30
CA TRP A 97 -15.89 2.49 -3.40
C TRP A 97 -14.75 2.54 -4.42
N THR A 98 -13.64 1.84 -4.18
CA THR A 98 -12.53 1.81 -5.14
C THR A 98 -13.00 1.19 -6.45
N SER A 99 -12.76 1.87 -7.56
CA SER A 99 -13.20 1.38 -8.86
C SER A 99 -12.39 0.15 -9.30
N PRO A 100 -13.01 -0.82 -10.00
CA PRO A 100 -12.27 -1.94 -10.58
C PRO A 100 -11.13 -1.50 -11.51
N GLU A 101 -11.31 -0.38 -12.21
CA GLU A 101 -10.28 0.23 -13.05
C GLU A 101 -9.05 0.67 -12.24
N THR A 102 -9.24 1.30 -11.07
CA THR A 102 -8.15 1.70 -10.18
C THR A 102 -7.35 0.49 -9.72
N VAL A 103 -8.04 -0.59 -9.33
CA VAL A 103 -7.39 -1.84 -8.93
C VAL A 103 -6.56 -2.43 -10.08
N GLU A 104 -7.12 -2.48 -11.29
CA GLU A 104 -6.43 -3.03 -12.45
C GLU A 104 -5.22 -2.19 -12.86
N ARG A 105 -5.35 -0.86 -12.88
CA ARG A 105 -4.23 0.05 -13.18
C ARG A 105 -3.11 -0.07 -12.15
N THR A 106 -3.47 -0.20 -10.87
CA THR A 106 -2.50 -0.43 -9.78
C THR A 106 -1.79 -1.77 -9.97
N ARG A 107 -2.54 -2.85 -10.27
CA ARG A 107 -1.97 -4.17 -10.56
C ARG A 107 -1.00 -4.10 -11.73
N ALA A 108 -1.39 -3.49 -12.84
CA ALA A 108 -0.57 -3.37 -14.04
C ALA A 108 0.71 -2.55 -13.77
N PHE A 109 0.60 -1.45 -13.02
CA PHE A 109 1.74 -0.65 -12.58
C PHE A 109 2.74 -1.48 -11.76
N LEU A 110 2.26 -2.23 -10.77
CA LEU A 110 3.10 -3.09 -9.93
C LEU A 110 3.79 -4.20 -10.72
N VAL A 111 3.07 -4.86 -11.63
CA VAL A 111 3.66 -5.88 -12.52
C VAL A 111 4.76 -5.28 -13.41
N ALA A 112 4.53 -4.10 -13.98
CA ALA A 112 5.52 -3.39 -14.78
C ALA A 112 6.76 -2.98 -13.97
N ALA A 113 6.59 -2.74 -12.67
CA ALA A 113 7.66 -2.45 -11.72
C ALA A 113 8.37 -3.72 -11.17
N GLY A 114 7.99 -4.93 -11.60
CA GLY A 114 8.61 -6.19 -11.17
C GLY A 114 8.03 -6.79 -9.89
N HIS A 115 6.92 -6.25 -9.38
CA HIS A 115 6.22 -6.80 -8.23
C HIS A 115 5.23 -7.92 -8.61
N ALA A 116 4.85 -8.71 -7.61
CA ALA A 116 3.84 -9.76 -7.68
C ALA A 116 2.60 -9.34 -6.83
N PRO A 117 1.65 -8.60 -7.40
CA PRO A 117 0.53 -8.06 -6.63
C PRO A 117 -0.46 -9.14 -6.20
N LEU A 118 -0.87 -9.09 -4.93
CA LEU A 118 -1.95 -9.87 -4.33
C LEU A 118 -3.22 -9.00 -4.30
N VAL A 119 -4.07 -9.15 -5.31
CA VAL A 119 -5.29 -8.33 -5.43
C VAL A 119 -6.38 -8.88 -4.51
N MET A 120 -6.70 -8.13 -3.46
CA MET A 120 -7.78 -8.45 -2.53
C MET A 120 -9.13 -8.06 -3.12
N LYS A 121 -10.17 -8.85 -2.81
CA LYS A 121 -11.55 -8.57 -3.24
C LYS A 121 -12.25 -7.55 -2.35
N HIS A 122 -11.91 -7.56 -1.06
CA HIS A 122 -12.48 -6.71 -0.03
C HIS A 122 -11.38 -6.36 0.97
N GLU A 123 -11.46 -5.19 1.58
CA GLU A 123 -10.62 -4.86 2.72
C GLU A 123 -10.89 -5.79 3.91
N LEU A 124 -9.82 -6.12 4.64
CA LEU A 124 -9.86 -7.00 5.80
C LEU A 124 -8.78 -6.57 6.79
N ASP A 125 -9.12 -6.54 8.07
CA ASP A 125 -8.16 -6.20 9.12
C ASP A 125 -6.99 -7.20 9.17
N GLY A 126 -5.77 -6.67 9.16
CA GLY A 126 -4.52 -7.43 9.02
C GLY A 126 -4.23 -7.97 7.62
N PHE A 127 -5.01 -7.59 6.60
CA PHE A 127 -4.86 -8.05 5.20
C PHE A 127 -4.72 -9.58 5.09
N ILE A 128 -4.07 -10.11 4.05
CA ILE A 128 -3.84 -11.55 3.90
C ILE A 128 -2.54 -11.94 4.62
N MET A 129 -1.46 -11.21 4.38
CA MET A 129 -0.12 -11.59 4.83
C MET A 129 0.00 -11.59 6.35
N ASN A 130 -0.42 -10.52 7.04
CA ASN A 130 -0.28 -10.46 8.50
C ASN A 130 -1.19 -11.50 9.19
N ARG A 131 -2.33 -11.85 8.58
CA ARG A 131 -3.20 -12.92 9.10
C ARG A 131 -2.57 -14.30 8.99
N LEU A 132 -1.94 -14.61 7.85
CA LEU A 132 -1.20 -15.87 7.67
C LEU A 132 0.02 -15.93 8.59
N GLN A 133 0.75 -14.82 8.72
CA GLN A 133 1.88 -14.71 9.63
C GLN A 133 1.45 -14.90 11.09
N GLY A 134 0.37 -14.25 11.52
CA GLY A 134 -0.16 -14.39 12.87
C GLY A 134 -0.55 -15.83 13.21
N ALA A 135 -1.26 -16.51 12.30
CA ALA A 135 -1.65 -17.91 12.50
C ALA A 135 -0.43 -18.85 12.62
N LEU A 136 0.61 -18.62 11.81
CA LEU A 136 1.85 -19.41 11.87
C LEU A 136 2.62 -19.15 13.18
N LEU A 137 2.75 -17.88 13.59
CA LEU A 137 3.44 -17.51 14.82
C LEU A 137 2.71 -18.05 16.06
N GLU A 138 1.38 -18.06 16.06
CA GLU A 138 0.59 -18.60 17.16
C GLU A 138 0.88 -20.10 17.38
N GLU A 139 0.93 -20.89 16.32
CA GLU A 139 1.32 -22.31 16.41
C GLU A 139 2.77 -22.46 16.84
N ALA A 140 3.69 -21.69 16.24
CA ALA A 140 5.11 -21.75 16.59
C ALA A 140 5.34 -21.46 18.09
N PHE A 141 4.66 -20.44 18.63
CA PHE A 141 4.74 -20.14 20.06
C PHE A 141 4.18 -21.25 20.93
N ARG A 142 3.08 -21.91 20.54
CA ARG A 142 2.54 -23.07 21.27
C ARG A 142 3.53 -24.23 21.28
N LEU A 143 4.12 -24.56 20.13
CA LEU A 143 5.09 -25.66 20.02
C LEU A 143 6.33 -25.44 20.92
N VAL A 144 6.82 -24.20 20.99
CA VAL A 144 7.93 -23.84 21.89
C VAL A 144 7.49 -23.87 23.35
N ALA A 145 6.33 -23.29 23.68
CA ALA A 145 5.84 -23.20 25.06
C ALA A 145 5.55 -24.58 25.68
N ASP A 146 5.02 -25.51 24.89
CA ASP A 146 4.71 -26.88 25.33
C ASP A 146 5.94 -27.82 25.25
N GLY A 147 7.10 -27.30 24.85
CA GLY A 147 8.38 -28.02 24.86
C GLY A 147 8.53 -29.05 23.75
N PHE A 148 7.80 -28.90 22.64
CA PHE A 148 7.94 -29.77 21.47
C PHE A 148 9.20 -29.44 20.64
N ALA A 149 9.67 -28.18 20.68
CA ALA A 149 10.86 -27.68 20.00
C ALA A 149 11.46 -26.48 20.76
N SER A 150 12.75 -26.17 20.54
CA SER A 150 13.33 -24.88 20.97
C SER A 150 12.95 -23.74 20.00
N VAL A 151 13.39 -22.50 20.26
CA VAL A 151 13.16 -21.39 19.31
C VAL A 151 14.04 -21.54 18.07
N GLU A 152 15.21 -22.15 18.22
CA GLU A 152 16.17 -22.40 17.15
C GLU A 152 15.81 -23.60 16.26
N ASP A 153 15.06 -24.58 16.77
CA ASP A 153 14.58 -25.78 16.03
C ASP A 153 13.36 -25.48 15.15
#